data_AF-P47426-F1
#
_entry.id   AF-P47426-F1
#
_cell.length_a   1.000
_cell.length_b   1.000
_cell.length_c   1.000
_cell.angle_alpha   90.00
_cell.angle_beta   90.00
_cell.angle_gamma   90.00
#
_symmetry.space_group_name_H-M   'P 1'
#
loop_
_entity.id
_entity.type
_entity.pdbx_description
1 polymer ?
#
loop_
_entity_poly.entity_id
_entity_poly.type
_entity_poly.pdbx_seq_one_letter_code
_entity_poly.pdbx_strand_id
1 'polypeptide(L)'
;MKKKIVPINPLKADEILAVSHLSCVFNSKTNNPIKVIDDFSYTFQKNQIYCIIGDSGSGKSTLVNHFNGLIKPNQGDIWVKDIYIGAKQRKIKNFKKLRKTISIVFQFPEYQLFKDTVEKDIMFGPVALGQSKYDARQKAAYYLEMMGLKYPFLERNPFELSGGQKRRVAIAGILAIEPEILIFDEPTAGLDPEGEREMMQLIKTAKQQQRTVFMITHQMENVLEVADVVLVLAKGKLVKAASPYEVFMDQTFLEKTTIVLPPVIQVIKDLIAINAHFNKLIELQPKNLEQLASAINKTIANHG
;
A
#
# COMPACT_ATOMS: atom_id res chain seq x y z
N MET A 1 -13.81 -8.99 -38.13
CA MET A 1 -13.56 -8.77 -36.68
C MET A 1 -13.25 -7.30 -36.45
N LYS A 2 -14.08 -6.54 -35.72
CA LYS A 2 -13.73 -5.17 -35.31
C LYS A 2 -12.48 -5.24 -34.41
N LYS A 3 -11.34 -4.70 -34.84
CA LYS A 3 -10.14 -4.56 -33.99
C LYS A 3 -10.58 -3.87 -32.70
N LYS A 4 -10.48 -4.57 -31.57
CA LYS A 4 -10.76 -3.97 -30.25
C LYS A 4 -9.76 -2.83 -30.05
N ILE A 5 -10.26 -1.60 -30.13
CA ILE A 5 -9.46 -0.39 -29.92
C ILE A 5 -9.10 -0.39 -28.43
N VAL A 6 -7.81 -0.55 -28.15
CA VAL A 6 -7.25 -0.29 -26.82
C VAL A 6 -7.22 1.23 -26.66
N PRO A 7 -7.70 1.78 -25.53
CA PRO A 7 -7.62 3.22 -25.29
C PRO A 7 -6.17 3.73 -25.37
N ILE A 8 -5.99 5.03 -25.50
CA ILE A 8 -4.66 5.64 -25.46
C ILE A 8 -4.17 5.60 -24.01
N ASN A 9 -2.88 5.29 -23.81
CA ASN A 9 -2.27 5.32 -22.49
C ASN A 9 -2.26 6.77 -21.98
N PRO A 10 -2.95 7.08 -20.86
CA PRO A 10 -3.04 8.45 -20.36
C PRO A 10 -1.81 8.88 -19.55
N LEU A 11 -0.91 7.95 -19.21
CA LEU A 11 0.19 8.19 -18.29
C LEU A 11 1.21 9.19 -18.84
N LYS A 12 1.55 10.18 -18.01
CA LYS A 12 2.66 11.11 -18.20
C LYS A 12 3.97 10.56 -17.61
N ALA A 13 5.07 11.28 -17.79
CA ALA A 13 6.42 10.82 -17.44
C ALA A 13 6.57 10.37 -15.97
N ASP A 14 5.95 11.08 -15.02
CA ASP A 14 6.08 10.82 -13.58
C ASP A 14 4.96 9.93 -13.02
N GLU A 15 4.02 9.50 -13.86
CA GLU A 15 2.89 8.66 -13.47
C GLU A 15 3.23 7.18 -13.66
N ILE A 16 2.77 6.31 -12.76
CA ILE A 16 3.05 4.87 -12.79
C ILE A 16 1.79 4.01 -12.98
N LEU A 17 0.66 4.49 -12.48
CA LEU A 17 -0.62 3.80 -12.51
C LEU A 17 -1.74 4.82 -12.76
N ALA A 18 -2.63 4.54 -13.71
CA ALA A 18 -3.83 5.32 -13.94
C ALA A 18 -5.04 4.40 -13.93
N VAL A 19 -6.09 4.82 -13.23
CA VAL A 19 -7.37 4.14 -13.15
C VAL A 19 -8.45 5.11 -13.63
N SER A 20 -9.28 4.68 -14.57
CA SER A 20 -10.34 5.49 -15.14
C SER A 20 -11.66 4.74 -15.13
N HIS A 21 -12.65 5.31 -14.45
CA HIS A 21 -14.03 4.81 -14.36
C HIS A 21 -14.13 3.33 -13.94
N LEU A 22 -13.24 2.88 -13.05
CA LEU A 22 -13.23 1.51 -12.58
C LEU A 22 -14.53 1.24 -11.81
N SER A 23 -15.26 0.21 -12.23
CA SER A 23 -16.37 -0.33 -11.46
C SER A 23 -16.27 -1.85 -11.35
N CYS A 24 -16.61 -2.37 -10.17
CA CYS A 24 -16.58 -3.79 -9.85
C CYS A 24 -17.88 -4.20 -9.16
N VAL A 25 -18.53 -5.21 -9.72
CA VAL A 25 -19.77 -5.83 -9.21
C VAL A 25 -19.54 -7.32 -9.06
N PHE A 26 -19.49 -7.79 -7.81
CA PHE A 26 -19.53 -9.21 -7.51
C PHE A 26 -20.95 -9.74 -7.68
N ASN A 27 -21.05 -11.03 -7.99
CA ASN A 27 -22.33 -11.72 -8.15
C ASN A 27 -23.27 -11.05 -9.17
N SER A 28 -22.72 -10.42 -10.21
CA SER A 28 -23.48 -9.71 -11.24
C SER A 28 -24.47 -10.57 -12.02
N LYS A 29 -24.33 -11.90 -11.97
CA LYS A 29 -25.25 -12.87 -12.61
C LYS A 29 -26.24 -13.50 -11.64
N THR A 30 -26.23 -13.11 -10.38
CA THR A 30 -27.19 -13.60 -9.38
C THR A 30 -28.20 -12.51 -9.06
N ASN A 31 -29.24 -12.85 -8.28
CA ASN A 31 -30.27 -11.90 -7.88
C ASN A 31 -29.78 -10.82 -6.90
N ASN A 32 -28.57 -10.97 -6.33
CA ASN A 32 -28.00 -10.03 -5.35
C ASN A 32 -26.62 -9.54 -5.83
N PRO A 33 -26.57 -8.66 -6.86
CA PRO A 33 -25.32 -8.04 -7.29
C PRO A 33 -24.80 -7.08 -6.21
N ILE A 34 -23.51 -7.19 -5.88
CA ILE A 34 -22.86 -6.33 -4.88
C ILE A 34 -21.84 -5.45 -5.60
N LYS A 35 -22.15 -4.15 -5.71
CA LYS A 35 -21.23 -3.16 -6.27
C LYS A 35 -20.22 -2.76 -5.19
N VAL A 36 -18.97 -3.17 -5.39
CA VAL A 36 -17.88 -2.97 -4.42
C VAL A 36 -16.98 -1.80 -4.79
N ILE A 37 -16.84 -1.51 -6.08
CA ILE A 37 -16.18 -0.29 -6.58
C ILE A 37 -17.15 0.41 -7.53
N ASP A 38 -17.32 1.71 -7.34
CA ASP A 38 -18.24 2.56 -8.09
C ASP A 38 -17.50 3.78 -8.66
N ASP A 39 -17.23 3.72 -9.96
CA ASP A 39 -16.67 4.81 -10.75
C ASP A 39 -15.37 5.41 -10.18
N PHE A 40 -14.46 4.56 -9.72
CA PHE A 40 -13.18 5.00 -9.19
C PHE A 40 -12.27 5.50 -10.33
N SER A 41 -11.80 6.74 -10.21
CA SER A 41 -10.81 7.33 -11.11
C SER A 41 -9.72 8.03 -10.31
N TYR A 42 -8.47 7.66 -10.54
CA TYR A 42 -7.31 8.31 -9.93
C TYR A 42 -6.03 7.97 -10.69
N THR A 43 -5.08 8.90 -10.70
CA THR A 43 -3.76 8.70 -11.31
C THR A 43 -2.68 8.84 -10.24
N PHE A 44 -1.80 7.85 -10.18
CA PHE A 44 -0.76 7.70 -9.16
C PHE A 44 0.61 8.04 -9.74
N GLN A 45 1.31 8.90 -9.03
CA GLN A 45 2.68 9.31 -9.30
C GLN A 45 3.68 8.27 -8.78
N LYS A 46 4.87 8.25 -9.37
CA LYS A 46 6.00 7.44 -8.92
C LYS A 46 6.51 7.91 -7.55
N ASN A 47 7.12 7.00 -6.81
CA ASN A 47 7.86 7.29 -5.57
C ASN A 47 7.01 8.00 -4.50
N GLN A 48 5.76 7.56 -4.34
CA GLN A 48 4.82 8.03 -3.32
C GLN A 48 4.34 6.85 -2.47
N ILE A 49 4.02 7.13 -1.21
CA ILE A 49 3.27 6.24 -0.33
C ILE A 49 1.80 6.68 -0.33
N TYR A 50 0.96 5.85 -0.94
CA TYR A 50 -0.48 5.98 -0.98
C TYR A 50 -1.13 5.14 0.13
N CYS A 51 -1.69 5.78 1.15
CA CYS A 51 -2.51 5.09 2.13
C CYS A 51 -3.96 5.05 1.67
N ILE A 52 -4.55 3.87 1.60
CA ILE A 52 -5.95 3.67 1.23
C ILE A 52 -6.71 3.32 2.51
N ILE A 53 -7.62 4.21 2.91
CA ILE A 53 -8.37 4.09 4.17
C ILE A 53 -9.89 4.13 3.93
N GLY A 54 -10.65 3.79 4.96
CA GLY A 54 -12.12 3.76 4.94
C GLY A 54 -12.65 2.47 5.57
N ASP A 55 -13.96 2.39 5.80
CA ASP A 55 -14.58 1.28 6.54
C ASP A 55 -14.29 -0.12 5.97
N SER A 56 -14.47 -1.13 6.81
CA SER A 56 -14.49 -2.52 6.32
C SER A 56 -15.59 -2.67 5.27
N GLY A 57 -15.28 -3.37 4.17
CA GLY A 57 -16.19 -3.50 3.04
C GLY A 57 -16.30 -2.27 2.11
N SER A 58 -15.52 -1.19 2.33
CA SER A 58 -15.54 -0.02 1.44
C SER A 58 -14.93 -0.26 0.05
N GLY A 59 -14.27 -1.40 -0.16
CA GLY A 59 -13.68 -1.82 -1.43
C GLY A 59 -12.15 -1.75 -1.52
N LYS A 60 -11.43 -1.35 -0.46
CA LYS A 60 -9.96 -1.16 -0.46
C LYS A 60 -9.16 -2.34 -1.04
N SER A 61 -9.32 -3.54 -0.46
CA SER A 61 -8.61 -4.74 -0.93
C SER A 61 -9.07 -5.14 -2.35
N THR A 62 -10.34 -4.95 -2.68
CA THR A 62 -10.84 -5.17 -4.04
C THR A 62 -10.19 -4.21 -5.04
N LEU A 63 -10.04 -2.93 -4.70
CA LEU A 63 -9.39 -1.92 -5.54
C LEU A 63 -7.95 -2.32 -5.87
N VAL A 64 -7.12 -2.60 -4.87
CA VAL A 64 -5.70 -2.90 -5.10
C VAL A 64 -5.49 -4.23 -5.84
N ASN A 65 -6.39 -5.19 -5.66
CA ASN A 65 -6.40 -6.45 -6.42
C ASN A 65 -6.68 -6.26 -7.91
N HIS A 66 -7.25 -5.11 -8.32
CA HIS A 66 -7.34 -4.77 -9.74
C HIS A 66 -6.00 -4.31 -10.32
N PHE A 67 -5.13 -3.70 -9.51
CA PHE A 67 -3.87 -3.11 -9.99
C PHE A 67 -2.94 -4.19 -10.54
N ASN A 68 -2.76 -5.30 -9.81
CA ASN A 68 -1.94 -6.43 -10.28
C ASN A 68 -2.70 -7.43 -11.18
N GLY A 69 -3.97 -7.13 -11.48
CA GLY A 69 -4.83 -7.97 -12.33
C GLY A 69 -5.31 -9.26 -11.69
N LEU A 70 -5.30 -9.38 -10.36
CA LEU A 70 -5.94 -10.50 -9.65
C LEU A 70 -7.46 -10.48 -9.88
N ILE A 71 -8.06 -9.30 -9.88
CA ILE A 71 -9.44 -9.06 -10.29
C ILE A 71 -9.42 -8.21 -11.55
N LYS A 72 -10.28 -8.54 -12.52
CA LYS A 72 -10.44 -7.72 -13.73
C LYS A 72 -11.62 -6.77 -13.57
N PRO A 73 -11.50 -5.55 -14.12
CA PRO A 73 -12.60 -4.58 -14.09
C PRO A 73 -13.85 -5.14 -14.77
N ASN A 74 -15.04 -4.83 -14.23
CA ASN A 74 -16.29 -5.00 -14.97
C ASN A 74 -16.52 -3.84 -15.93
N GLN A 75 -16.09 -2.64 -15.53
CA GLN A 75 -16.05 -1.43 -16.35
C GLN A 75 -14.80 -0.62 -16.01
N GLY A 76 -14.44 0.29 -16.91
CA GLY A 76 -13.26 1.13 -16.76
C GLY A 76 -11.97 0.48 -17.24
N ASP A 77 -10.91 1.25 -17.08
CA ASP A 77 -9.60 1.05 -17.68
C ASP A 77 -8.52 1.26 -16.62
N ILE A 78 -7.52 0.38 -16.61
CA ILE A 78 -6.35 0.50 -15.74
C ILE A 78 -5.10 0.42 -16.60
N TRP A 79 -4.19 1.36 -16.40
CA TRP A 79 -2.87 1.39 -17.01
C TRP A 79 -1.82 1.28 -15.93
N VAL A 80 -0.94 0.29 -16.06
CA VAL A 80 0.27 0.13 -15.25
C VAL A 80 1.45 0.27 -16.19
N LYS A 81 2.10 1.44 -16.21
CA LYS A 81 3.11 1.78 -17.22
C LYS A 81 2.56 1.53 -18.64
N ASP A 82 3.15 0.60 -19.40
CA ASP A 82 2.72 0.24 -20.76
C ASP A 82 1.67 -0.89 -20.80
N ILE A 83 1.24 -1.40 -19.65
CA ILE A 83 0.33 -2.54 -19.55
C ILE A 83 -1.09 -2.05 -19.32
N TYR A 84 -1.98 -2.39 -20.25
CA TYR A 84 -3.40 -2.10 -20.17
C TYR A 84 -4.21 -3.29 -19.64
N ILE A 85 -5.06 -3.03 -18.64
CA ILE A 85 -6.03 -3.96 -18.06
C ILE A 85 -7.42 -3.34 -18.24
N GLY A 86 -8.27 -3.97 -19.04
CA GLY A 86 -9.60 -3.45 -19.35
C GLY A 86 -10.68 -4.51 -19.34
N ALA A 87 -11.92 -4.10 -19.10
CA ALA A 87 -13.05 -5.01 -18.91
C ALA A 87 -13.30 -5.95 -20.10
N LYS A 88 -13.08 -5.45 -21.32
CA LYS A 88 -13.32 -6.18 -22.57
C LYS A 88 -12.19 -7.14 -22.95
N GLN A 89 -11.06 -7.14 -22.24
CA GLN A 89 -9.97 -8.07 -22.54
C GLN A 89 -10.34 -9.48 -22.10
N ARG A 90 -9.97 -10.52 -22.86
CA ARG A 90 -10.13 -11.91 -22.39
C ARG A 90 -9.07 -12.24 -21.35
N LYS A 91 -7.80 -12.01 -21.71
CA LYS A 91 -6.62 -12.15 -20.85
C LYS A 91 -5.85 -10.84 -20.83
N ILE A 92 -5.21 -10.54 -19.70
CA ILE A 92 -4.29 -9.40 -19.57
C ILE A 92 -3.02 -9.75 -20.36
N LYS A 93 -2.62 -8.87 -21.27
CA LYS A 93 -1.36 -9.03 -22.02
C LYS A 93 -0.18 -8.73 -21.08
N ASN A 94 0.96 -9.39 -21.30
CA ASN A 94 2.18 -9.19 -20.49
C ASN A 94 1.97 -9.40 -18.98
N PHE A 95 1.12 -10.35 -18.60
CA PHE A 95 0.76 -10.59 -17.20
C PHE A 95 1.95 -10.88 -16.26
N LYS A 96 2.99 -11.55 -16.76
CA LYS A 96 4.25 -11.73 -16.00
C LYS A 96 4.94 -10.39 -15.73
N LYS A 97 5.01 -9.50 -16.73
CA LYS A 97 5.57 -8.15 -16.57
C LYS A 97 4.75 -7.35 -15.56
N LEU A 98 3.42 -7.47 -15.60
CA LEU A 98 2.53 -6.83 -14.62
C LEU A 98 2.85 -7.28 -13.19
N ARG A 99 2.92 -8.59 -12.93
CA ARG A 99 3.22 -9.13 -11.60
C ARG A 99 4.67 -8.91 -11.16
N LYS A 100 5.59 -8.72 -12.10
CA LYS A 100 6.95 -8.24 -11.79
C LYS A 100 6.94 -6.75 -11.41
N THR A 101 6.04 -5.96 -11.98
CA THR A 101 5.92 -4.52 -11.68
C THR A 101 5.21 -4.28 -10.36
N ILE A 102 4.15 -5.05 -10.07
CA ILE A 102 3.28 -4.89 -8.90
C ILE A 102 3.26 -6.19 -8.10
N SER A 103 3.72 -6.14 -6.85
CA SER A 103 3.57 -7.25 -5.89
C SER A 103 2.73 -6.84 -4.68
N ILE A 104 1.99 -7.81 -4.14
CA ILE A 104 1.11 -7.62 -2.99
C ILE A 104 1.63 -8.45 -1.82
N VAL A 105 1.85 -7.79 -0.69
CA VAL A 105 1.99 -8.39 0.64
C VAL A 105 0.60 -8.43 1.26
N PHE A 106 -0.02 -9.60 1.21
CA PHE A 106 -1.33 -9.82 1.82
C PHE A 106 -1.23 -9.84 3.35
N GLN A 107 -2.35 -9.63 4.02
CA GLN A 107 -2.48 -9.84 5.45
C GLN A 107 -2.08 -11.28 5.82
N PHE A 108 -1.31 -11.44 6.89
CA PHE A 108 -0.73 -12.73 7.34
C PHE A 108 0.07 -13.44 6.22
N PRO A 109 1.12 -12.80 5.66
CA PRO A 109 1.86 -13.35 4.52
C PRO A 109 2.59 -14.66 4.86
N GLU A 110 2.85 -14.94 6.14
CA GLU A 110 3.41 -16.20 6.64
C GLU A 110 2.64 -17.45 6.22
N TYR A 111 1.35 -17.35 5.91
CA TYR A 111 0.53 -18.47 5.44
C TYR A 111 0.78 -18.85 3.98
N GLN A 112 1.60 -18.09 3.26
CA GLN A 112 1.94 -18.35 1.87
C GLN A 112 3.19 -19.20 1.71
N LEU A 113 3.95 -19.47 2.78
CA LEU A 113 5.15 -20.30 2.74
C LEU A 113 4.80 -21.76 2.45
N PHE A 114 5.51 -22.38 1.53
CA PHE A 114 5.17 -23.71 0.99
C PHE A 114 6.36 -24.54 0.51
N LYS A 115 7.56 -23.97 0.42
CA LYS A 115 8.77 -24.71 0.03
C LYS A 115 9.40 -25.40 1.22
N ASP A 116 10.25 -26.37 0.89
CA ASP A 116 11.03 -27.18 1.83
C ASP A 116 12.20 -26.42 2.47
N THR A 117 12.64 -25.32 1.84
CA THR A 117 13.68 -24.44 2.39
C THR A 117 13.30 -22.97 2.21
N VAL A 118 13.76 -22.12 3.14
CA VAL A 118 13.59 -20.66 3.08
C VAL A 118 14.14 -20.09 1.77
N GLU A 119 15.31 -20.57 1.32
CA GLU A 119 15.91 -20.16 0.05
C GLU A 119 14.97 -20.41 -1.12
N LYS A 120 14.45 -21.64 -1.24
CA LYS A 120 13.54 -22.00 -2.33
C LYS A 120 12.24 -21.22 -2.28
N ASP A 121 11.75 -20.88 -1.09
CA ASP A 121 10.54 -20.07 -0.92
C ASP A 121 10.77 -18.65 -1.45
N ILE A 122 11.84 -17.99 -1.00
CA ILE A 122 12.18 -16.63 -1.43
C ILE A 122 12.49 -16.58 -2.95
N MET A 123 13.18 -17.59 -3.48
CA MET A 123 13.48 -17.69 -4.92
C MET A 123 12.25 -17.91 -5.81
N PHE A 124 11.13 -18.37 -5.25
CA PHE A 124 9.98 -18.82 -6.04
C PHE A 124 9.43 -17.72 -6.96
N GLY A 125 9.16 -16.53 -6.41
CA GLY A 125 8.65 -15.38 -7.16
C GLY A 125 9.59 -14.94 -8.29
N PRO A 126 10.86 -14.61 -8.00
CA PRO A 126 11.86 -14.24 -8.99
C PRO A 126 11.97 -15.23 -10.15
N VAL A 127 12.08 -16.53 -9.86
CA VAL A 127 12.23 -17.59 -10.88
C VAL A 127 10.96 -17.72 -11.71
N ALA A 128 9.78 -17.70 -11.09
CA ALA A 128 8.50 -17.78 -11.82
C ALA A 128 8.31 -16.60 -12.81
N LEU A 129 8.89 -15.45 -12.49
CA LEU A 129 8.86 -14.22 -13.29
C LEU A 129 10.05 -14.09 -14.26
N GLY A 130 10.87 -15.14 -14.40
CA GLY A 130 11.88 -15.27 -15.45
C GLY A 130 13.31 -14.88 -15.06
N GLN A 131 13.60 -14.71 -13.77
CA GLN A 131 14.98 -14.53 -13.31
C GLN A 131 15.74 -15.87 -13.28
N SER A 132 17.05 -15.83 -13.48
CA SER A 132 17.89 -17.02 -13.37
C SER A 132 17.90 -17.54 -11.94
N LYS A 133 18.14 -18.84 -11.75
CA LYS A 133 18.29 -19.41 -10.39
C LYS A 133 19.49 -18.81 -9.65
N TYR A 134 20.55 -18.46 -10.37
CA TYR A 134 21.72 -17.82 -9.80
C TYR A 134 21.36 -16.44 -9.21
N ASP A 135 20.72 -15.57 -10.00
CA ASP A 135 20.32 -14.24 -9.55
C ASP A 135 19.28 -14.32 -8.43
N ALA A 136 18.32 -15.24 -8.56
CA ALA A 136 17.29 -15.43 -7.54
C ALA A 136 17.89 -15.86 -6.19
N ARG A 137 18.93 -16.70 -6.20
CA ARG A 137 19.64 -17.11 -4.98
C ARG A 137 20.38 -15.94 -4.32
N GLN A 138 21.06 -15.10 -5.11
CA GLN A 138 21.71 -13.89 -4.60
C GLN A 138 20.69 -12.94 -3.96
N LYS A 139 19.53 -12.75 -4.60
CA LYS A 139 18.42 -11.96 -4.04
C LYS A 139 17.86 -12.60 -2.77
N ALA A 140 17.77 -13.92 -2.72
CA ALA A 140 17.28 -14.62 -1.54
C ALA A 140 18.15 -14.33 -0.32
N ALA A 141 19.47 -14.44 -0.45
CA ALA A 141 20.40 -14.09 0.62
C ALA A 141 20.28 -12.61 1.03
N TYR A 142 20.29 -11.70 0.05
CA TYR A 142 20.21 -10.26 0.30
C TYR A 142 18.94 -9.84 1.02
N TYR A 143 17.76 -10.25 0.53
CA TYR A 143 16.50 -9.85 1.14
C TYR A 143 16.22 -10.57 2.45
N LEU A 144 16.75 -11.79 2.65
CA LEU A 144 16.68 -12.44 3.96
C LEU A 144 17.47 -11.65 5.02
N GLU A 145 18.70 -11.23 4.69
CA GLU A 145 19.54 -10.43 5.58
C GLU A 145 18.94 -9.05 5.85
N MET A 146 18.36 -8.40 4.83
CA MET A 146 17.60 -7.15 5.01
C MET A 146 16.45 -7.31 6.01
N MET A 147 15.83 -8.49 6.08
CA MET A 147 14.79 -8.80 7.07
C MET A 147 15.37 -9.22 8.43
N GLY A 148 16.67 -9.05 8.68
CA GLY A 148 17.31 -9.38 9.96
C GLY A 148 17.53 -10.87 10.20
N LEU A 149 17.41 -11.71 9.17
CA LEU A 149 17.64 -13.15 9.26
C LEU A 149 18.99 -13.51 8.62
N LYS A 150 19.83 -14.23 9.37
CA LYS A 150 21.20 -14.57 8.95
C LYS A 150 21.21 -15.64 7.86
N TYR A 151 22.28 -15.68 7.06
CA TYR A 151 22.48 -16.63 5.96
C TYR A 151 22.12 -18.10 6.28
N PRO A 152 22.45 -18.69 7.46
CA PRO A 152 22.08 -20.07 7.77
C PRO A 152 20.57 -20.36 7.80
N PHE A 153 19.71 -19.33 7.85
CA PHE A 153 18.27 -19.52 7.76
C PHE A 153 17.83 -19.97 6.35
N LEU A 154 18.61 -19.70 5.30
CA LEU A 154 18.29 -20.10 3.93
C LEU A 154 18.04 -21.60 3.79
N GLU A 155 18.80 -22.42 4.53
CA GLU A 155 18.72 -23.88 4.48
C GLU A 155 17.65 -24.46 5.40
N ARG A 156 17.06 -23.66 6.29
CA ARG A 156 16.03 -24.13 7.23
C ARG A 156 14.71 -24.39 6.52
N ASN A 157 13.94 -25.30 7.10
CA ASN A 157 12.56 -25.50 6.71
C ASN A 157 11.71 -24.31 7.22
N PRO A 158 10.96 -23.60 6.35
CA PRO A 158 10.12 -22.48 6.76
C PRO A 158 9.10 -22.84 7.86
N PHE A 159 8.66 -24.10 7.91
CA PHE A 159 7.68 -24.57 8.90
C PHE A 159 8.26 -24.66 10.32
N GLU A 160 9.58 -24.74 10.48
CA GLU A 160 10.29 -24.77 11.77
C GLU A 160 10.55 -23.38 12.36
N LEU A 161 10.25 -22.32 11.62
CA LEU A 161 10.47 -20.94 12.05
C LEU A 161 9.37 -20.43 13.00
N SER A 162 9.72 -19.45 13.84
CA SER A 162 8.71 -18.72 14.63
C SER A 162 7.76 -17.90 13.73
N GLY A 163 6.59 -17.49 14.25
CA GLY A 163 5.62 -16.72 13.46
C GLY A 163 6.19 -15.44 12.85
N GLY A 164 6.94 -14.65 13.63
CA GLY A 164 7.61 -13.45 13.15
C GLY A 164 8.70 -13.73 12.10
N GLN A 165 9.45 -14.84 12.26
CA GLN A 165 10.45 -15.26 11.28
C GLN A 165 9.78 -15.70 9.96
N LYS A 166 8.67 -16.44 10.03
CA LYS A 166 7.87 -16.81 8.85
C LYS A 166 7.40 -15.57 8.10
N ARG A 167 6.87 -14.57 8.81
CA ARG A 167 6.44 -13.30 8.22
C ARG A 167 7.59 -12.59 7.49
N ARG A 168 8.76 -12.50 8.13
CA ARG A 168 9.99 -11.94 7.52
C ARG A 168 10.39 -12.67 6.23
N VAL A 169 10.39 -14.01 6.24
CA VAL A 169 10.69 -14.81 5.03
C VAL A 169 9.68 -14.55 3.91
N ALA A 170 8.39 -14.51 4.23
CA ALA A 170 7.35 -14.26 3.23
C ALA A 170 7.50 -12.88 2.58
N ILE A 171 7.79 -11.84 3.38
CA ILE A 171 8.05 -10.50 2.87
C ILE A 171 9.33 -10.47 2.03
N ALA A 172 10.41 -11.15 2.45
CA ALA A 172 11.64 -11.27 1.66
C ALA A 172 11.37 -11.90 0.27
N GLY A 173 10.53 -12.92 0.18
CA GLY A 173 10.10 -13.53 -1.09
C GLY A 173 9.44 -12.53 -2.04
N ILE A 174 8.62 -11.63 -1.50
CA ILE A 174 7.96 -10.58 -2.27
C ILE A 174 8.95 -9.49 -2.69
N LEU A 175 9.83 -9.05 -1.78
CA LEU A 175 10.84 -8.03 -2.06
C LEU A 175 11.88 -8.51 -3.08
N ALA A 176 12.21 -9.81 -3.09
CA ALA A 176 13.13 -10.42 -4.05
C ALA A 176 12.65 -10.34 -5.51
N ILE A 177 11.36 -10.13 -5.74
CA ILE A 177 10.81 -9.84 -7.08
C ILE A 177 11.33 -8.50 -7.60
N GLU A 178 11.65 -7.57 -6.69
CA GLU A 178 12.03 -6.17 -6.93
C GLU A 178 10.99 -5.38 -7.72
N PRO A 179 9.75 -5.33 -7.22
CA PRO A 179 8.68 -4.61 -7.89
C PRO A 179 8.86 -3.09 -7.78
N GLU A 180 8.39 -2.38 -8.80
CA GLU A 180 8.31 -0.91 -8.80
C GLU A 180 7.14 -0.41 -7.94
N ILE A 181 6.10 -1.24 -7.78
CA ILE A 181 4.94 -1.00 -6.94
C ILE A 181 4.81 -2.10 -5.89
N LEU A 182 4.84 -1.73 -4.61
CA LEU A 182 4.52 -2.61 -3.49
C LEU A 182 3.16 -2.24 -2.91
N ILE A 183 2.32 -3.25 -2.68
CA ILE A 183 1.03 -3.08 -2.01
C ILE A 183 1.07 -3.88 -0.73
N PHE A 184 0.76 -3.25 0.39
CA PHE A 184 0.64 -3.86 1.71
C PHE A 184 -0.83 -3.82 2.15
N ASP A 185 -1.43 -5.00 2.36
CA ASP A 185 -2.81 -5.12 2.84
C ASP A 185 -2.82 -5.40 4.35
N GLU A 186 -3.13 -4.37 5.15
CA GLU A 186 -3.11 -4.41 6.62
C GLU A 186 -1.79 -4.96 7.20
N PRO A 187 -0.63 -4.36 6.87
CA PRO A 187 0.67 -4.98 7.14
C PRO A 187 1.03 -5.10 8.62
N THR A 188 0.45 -4.26 9.47
CA THR A 188 0.70 -4.23 10.92
C THR A 188 -0.25 -5.12 11.71
N ALA A 189 -1.19 -5.80 11.03
CA ALA A 189 -2.18 -6.63 11.69
C ALA A 189 -1.53 -7.79 12.48
N GLY A 190 -1.90 -7.87 13.76
CA GLY A 190 -1.42 -8.90 14.69
C GLY A 190 0.06 -8.79 15.05
N LEU A 191 0.72 -7.67 14.75
CA LEU A 191 2.07 -7.40 15.23
C LEU A 191 2.06 -6.82 16.66
N ASP A 192 3.13 -7.09 17.39
CA ASP A 192 3.47 -6.33 18.58
C ASP A 192 4.05 -4.94 18.18
N PRO A 193 4.21 -4.01 19.14
CA PRO A 193 4.69 -2.66 18.83
C PRO A 193 6.09 -2.61 18.18
N GLU A 194 6.95 -3.59 18.46
CA GLU A 194 8.27 -3.66 17.83
C GLU A 194 8.15 -4.09 16.36
N GLY A 195 7.40 -5.16 16.07
CA GLY A 195 7.15 -5.62 14.72
C GLY A 195 6.41 -4.58 13.86
N GLU A 196 5.50 -3.82 14.46
CA GLU A 196 4.85 -2.68 13.80
C GLU A 196 5.86 -1.63 13.34
N ARG A 197 6.79 -1.20 14.22
CA ARG A 197 7.85 -0.25 13.85
C ARG A 197 8.75 -0.78 12.75
N GLU A 198 9.13 -2.05 12.82
CA GLU A 198 9.94 -2.69 11.77
C GLU A 198 9.22 -2.69 10.41
N MET A 199 7.91 -2.99 10.41
CA MET A 199 7.08 -2.95 9.22
C MET A 199 6.98 -1.54 8.64
N MET A 200 6.74 -0.52 9.48
CA MET A 200 6.70 0.87 9.04
C MET A 200 8.06 1.33 8.50
N GLN A 201 9.16 0.86 9.08
CA GLN A 201 10.51 1.13 8.57
C GLN A 201 10.76 0.47 7.21
N LEU A 202 10.24 -0.74 6.98
CA LEU A 202 10.31 -1.42 5.69
C LEU A 202 9.55 -0.64 4.60
N ILE A 203 8.36 -0.13 4.92
CA ILE A 203 7.57 0.71 4.02
C ILE A 203 8.33 2.00 3.65
N LYS A 204 8.92 2.68 4.65
CA LYS A 204 9.77 3.86 4.41
C LYS A 204 10.98 3.54 3.53
N THR A 205 11.64 2.42 3.80
CA THR A 205 12.81 1.95 3.04
C THR A 205 12.44 1.65 1.59
N ALA A 206 11.28 1.05 1.35
CA ALA A 206 10.78 0.79 -0.01
C ALA A 206 10.62 2.10 -0.80
N LYS A 207 10.05 3.16 -0.20
CA LYS A 207 9.99 4.48 -0.84
C LYS A 207 11.38 5.06 -1.08
N GLN A 208 12.31 4.97 -0.12
CA GLN A 208 13.68 5.46 -0.31
C GLN A 208 14.39 4.77 -1.49
N GLN A 209 14.05 3.51 -1.76
CA GLN A 209 14.47 2.76 -2.95
C GLN A 209 13.67 3.13 -4.23
N GLN A 210 13.02 4.29 -4.26
CA GLN A 210 12.24 4.83 -5.39
C GLN A 210 11.04 3.97 -5.79
N ARG A 211 10.53 3.12 -4.88
CA ARG A 211 9.32 2.33 -5.13
C ARG A 211 8.08 3.16 -4.82
N THR A 212 7.00 2.90 -5.56
CA THR A 212 5.67 3.41 -5.22
C THR A 212 5.03 2.41 -4.27
N VAL A 213 4.48 2.88 -3.15
CA VAL A 213 3.93 1.99 -2.12
C VAL A 213 2.46 2.30 -1.92
N PHE A 214 1.65 1.26 -1.80
CA PHE A 214 0.27 1.34 -1.34
C PHE A 214 0.18 0.64 0.01
N MET A 215 -0.46 1.29 0.97
CA MET A 215 -0.76 0.68 2.27
C MET A 215 -2.26 0.78 2.52
N ILE A 216 -2.93 -0.37 2.58
CA ILE A 216 -4.28 -0.44 3.12
C ILE A 216 -4.14 -0.56 4.63
N THR A 217 -4.77 0.34 5.37
CA THR A 217 -4.78 0.26 6.82
C THR A 217 -6.02 0.91 7.42
N HIS A 218 -6.38 0.45 8.61
CA HIS A 218 -7.32 1.11 9.50
C HIS A 218 -6.64 1.89 10.64
N GLN A 219 -5.30 1.95 10.70
CA GLN A 219 -4.54 2.61 11.77
C GLN A 219 -4.04 3.99 11.33
N MET A 220 -4.70 5.06 11.79
CA MET A 220 -4.41 6.43 11.30
C MET A 220 -3.06 6.98 11.77
N GLU A 221 -2.51 6.47 12.88
CA GLU A 221 -1.15 6.82 13.31
C GLU A 221 -0.11 6.41 12.26
N ASN A 222 -0.23 5.19 11.72
CA ASN A 222 0.62 4.72 10.63
C ASN A 222 0.41 5.53 9.36
N VAL A 223 -0.83 5.90 9.05
CA VAL A 223 -1.14 6.79 7.91
C VAL A 223 -0.42 8.12 8.06
N LEU A 224 -0.54 8.76 9.22
CA LEU A 224 0.13 10.03 9.50
C LEU A 224 1.65 9.92 9.38
N GLU A 225 2.21 8.80 9.83
CA GLU A 225 3.64 8.55 9.83
C GLU A 225 4.24 8.48 8.42
N VAL A 226 3.61 7.73 7.51
CA VAL A 226 4.25 7.38 6.22
C VAL A 226 3.57 7.91 4.98
N ALA A 227 2.29 8.26 5.01
CA ALA A 227 1.58 8.63 3.79
C ALA A 227 2.07 9.96 3.23
N ASP A 228 2.19 9.99 1.90
CA ASP A 228 2.24 11.24 1.14
C ASP A 228 0.84 11.65 0.70
N VAL A 229 0.04 10.66 0.30
CA VAL A 229 -1.34 10.84 -0.14
C VAL A 229 -2.22 9.80 0.54
N VAL A 230 -3.36 10.26 1.04
CA VAL A 230 -4.41 9.44 1.64
C VAL A 230 -5.59 9.40 0.69
N LEU A 231 -5.97 8.20 0.24
CA LEU A 231 -7.20 7.95 -0.50
C LEU A 231 -8.25 7.41 0.47
N VAL A 232 -9.32 8.16 0.67
CA VAL A 232 -10.45 7.73 1.51
C VAL A 232 -11.53 7.11 0.62
N LEU A 233 -11.81 5.83 0.85
CA LEU A 233 -12.89 5.10 0.19
C LEU A 233 -14.09 4.96 1.11
N ALA A 234 -15.26 5.32 0.61
CA ALA A 234 -16.53 5.06 1.28
C ALA A 234 -17.54 4.50 0.28
N LYS A 235 -18.18 3.38 0.63
CA LYS A 235 -19.22 2.72 -0.19
C LYS A 235 -18.79 2.52 -1.65
N GLY A 236 -17.54 2.10 -1.87
CA GLY A 236 -16.97 1.84 -3.19
C GLY A 236 -16.51 3.06 -3.99
N LYS A 237 -16.66 4.29 -3.45
CA LYS A 237 -16.28 5.54 -4.10
C LYS A 237 -15.06 6.16 -3.45
N LEU A 238 -14.21 6.82 -4.24
CA LEU A 238 -13.19 7.72 -3.74
C LEU A 238 -13.87 9.02 -3.27
N VAL A 239 -13.88 9.28 -1.96
CA VAL A 239 -14.53 10.47 -1.41
C VAL A 239 -13.54 11.60 -1.12
N LYS A 240 -12.26 11.29 -0.94
CA LYS A 240 -11.19 12.29 -0.77
C LYS A 240 -9.84 11.69 -1.15
N ALA A 241 -8.99 12.51 -1.76
CA ALA A 241 -7.58 12.19 -2.02
C ALA A 241 -6.75 13.43 -1.74
N ALA A 242 -5.98 13.43 -0.65
CA ALA A 242 -5.22 14.59 -0.18
C ALA A 242 -4.07 14.15 0.73
N SER A 243 -3.22 15.08 1.17
CA SER A 243 -2.21 14.79 2.20
C SER A 243 -2.86 14.39 3.54
N PRO A 244 -2.11 13.73 4.46
CA PRO A 244 -2.66 13.36 5.77
C PRO A 244 -3.22 14.55 6.55
N TYR A 245 -2.51 15.67 6.55
CA TYR A 245 -2.96 16.89 7.25
C TYR A 245 -4.23 17.48 6.63
N GLU A 246 -4.33 17.52 5.30
CA GLU A 246 -5.55 17.98 4.62
C GLU A 246 -6.75 17.06 4.89
N VAL A 247 -6.52 15.75 5.08
CA VAL A 247 -7.59 14.81 5.46
C VAL A 247 -7.97 15.01 6.93
N PHE A 248 -7.00 15.01 7.85
CA PHE A 248 -7.25 14.97 9.30
C PHE A 248 -7.57 16.36 9.92
N MET A 249 -7.29 17.46 9.23
CA MET A 249 -7.69 18.80 9.67
C MET A 249 -9.05 19.25 9.11
N ASP A 250 -9.60 18.55 8.11
CA ASP A 250 -10.92 18.86 7.57
C ASP A 250 -12.04 18.33 8.47
N GLN A 251 -12.48 19.17 9.40
CA GLN A 251 -13.51 18.85 10.36
C GLN A 251 -14.84 18.45 9.69
N THR A 252 -15.25 19.18 8.65
CA THR A 252 -16.52 18.93 7.95
C THR A 252 -16.56 17.59 7.23
N PHE A 253 -15.39 17.13 6.76
CA PHE A 253 -15.22 15.80 6.19
C PHE A 253 -15.27 14.73 7.27
N LEU A 254 -14.51 14.91 8.36
CA LEU A 254 -14.39 13.93 9.43
C LEU A 254 -15.74 13.61 10.09
N GLU A 255 -16.59 14.62 10.31
CA GLU A 255 -17.95 14.48 10.87
C GLU A 255 -18.85 13.54 10.06
N LYS A 256 -18.53 13.31 8.78
CA LYS A 256 -19.27 12.42 7.87
C LYS A 256 -18.63 11.04 7.74
N THR A 257 -17.59 10.77 8.52
CA THR A 257 -16.81 9.52 8.46
C THR A 257 -16.69 8.89 9.84
N THR A 258 -16.25 7.64 9.86
CA THR A 258 -15.93 6.85 11.06
C THR A 258 -14.44 6.94 11.42
N ILE A 259 -13.69 7.86 10.80
CA ILE A 259 -12.24 7.96 10.97
C ILE A 259 -11.92 8.47 12.38
N VAL A 260 -11.13 7.69 13.11
CA VAL A 260 -10.56 8.09 14.41
C VAL A 260 -9.24 8.81 14.17
N LEU A 261 -9.11 10.01 14.73
CA LEU A 261 -7.91 10.83 14.54
C LEU A 261 -6.67 10.22 15.23
N PRO A 262 -5.48 10.36 14.64
CA PRO A 262 -4.23 10.10 15.34
C PRO A 262 -4.14 10.98 16.61
N PRO A 263 -3.63 10.48 17.74
CA PRO A 263 -3.48 11.26 18.98
C PRO A 263 -2.71 12.57 18.77
N VAL A 264 -1.68 12.55 17.92
CA VAL A 264 -0.91 13.75 17.53
C VAL A 264 -1.82 14.84 16.94
N ILE A 265 -2.72 14.47 16.03
CA ILE A 265 -3.65 15.44 15.42
C ILE A 265 -4.67 15.94 16.43
N GLN A 266 -5.16 15.06 17.30
CA GLN A 266 -6.11 15.44 18.34
C GLN A 266 -5.51 16.51 19.26
N VAL A 267 -4.28 16.30 19.75
CA VAL A 267 -3.57 17.28 20.59
C VAL A 267 -3.37 18.61 19.87
N ILE A 268 -3.02 18.60 18.58
CA ILE A 268 -2.88 19.84 17.80
C ILE A 268 -4.20 20.59 17.75
N LYS A 269 -5.32 19.90 17.46
CA LYS A 269 -6.65 20.52 17.42
C LYS A 269 -7.04 21.10 18.78
N ASP A 270 -6.79 20.37 19.86
CA ASP A 270 -7.11 20.82 21.22
C ASP A 270 -6.30 22.07 21.58
N LEU A 271 -5.01 22.12 21.24
CA LEU A 271 -4.16 23.30 21.46
C LEU A 271 -4.63 24.51 20.65
N ILE A 272 -5.01 24.32 19.38
CA ILE A 272 -5.53 25.40 18.53
C ILE A 272 -6.84 25.96 19.09
N ALA A 273 -7.72 25.10 19.60
CA ALA A 273 -8.98 25.51 20.21
C ALA A 273 -8.76 26.37 21.47
N ILE A 274 -7.68 26.13 22.21
CA ILE A 274 -7.28 26.93 23.38
C ILE A 274 -6.64 28.26 22.94
N ASN A 275 -5.72 28.21 21.97
CA ASN A 275 -5.03 29.39 21.47
C ASN A 275 -4.68 29.24 19.98
N ALA A 276 -5.21 30.15 19.17
CA ALA A 276 -5.01 30.18 17.72
C ALA A 276 -3.53 30.31 17.28
N HIS A 277 -2.61 30.73 18.16
CA HIS A 277 -1.17 30.74 17.88
C HIS A 277 -0.62 29.34 17.54
N PHE A 278 -1.24 28.27 18.06
CA PHE A 278 -0.83 26.90 17.76
C PHE A 278 -1.19 26.45 16.33
N ASN A 279 -1.84 27.29 15.50
CA ASN A 279 -2.05 26.98 14.07
C ASN A 279 -0.72 26.73 13.33
N LYS A 280 0.40 27.28 13.80
CA LYS A 280 1.75 27.00 13.28
C LYS A 280 2.11 25.51 13.31
N LEU A 281 1.50 24.71 14.20
CA LEU A 281 1.73 23.26 14.25
C LEU A 281 1.22 22.56 12.97
N ILE A 282 0.21 23.12 12.29
CA ILE A 282 -0.28 22.61 11.00
C ILE A 282 0.80 22.74 9.93
N GLU A 283 1.54 23.85 9.92
CA GLU A 283 2.64 24.09 8.98
C GLU A 283 3.83 23.18 9.25
N LEU A 284 4.12 22.90 10.53
CA LEU A 284 5.22 22.03 10.95
C LEU A 284 4.96 20.54 10.70
N GLN A 285 3.69 20.15 10.52
CA GLN A 285 3.24 18.78 10.25
C GLN A 285 3.92 17.67 11.08
N PRO A 286 3.97 17.76 12.42
CA PRO A 286 4.54 16.68 13.23
C PRO A 286 3.78 15.38 13.00
N LYS A 287 4.51 14.28 12.78
CA LYS A 287 3.93 12.98 12.44
C LYS A 287 3.86 12.01 13.63
N ASN A 288 4.60 12.28 14.69
CA ASN A 288 4.69 11.46 15.89
C ASN A 288 4.86 12.34 17.14
N LEU A 289 4.84 11.71 18.32
CA LEU A 289 4.91 12.41 19.61
C LEU A 289 6.20 13.21 19.79
N GLU A 290 7.35 12.69 19.37
CA GLU A 290 8.64 13.40 19.48
C GLU A 290 8.67 14.66 18.61
N GLN A 291 8.20 14.56 17.37
CA GLN A 291 8.08 15.71 16.47
C GLN A 291 7.08 16.74 17.01
N LEU A 292 5.96 16.27 17.58
CA LEU A 292 4.97 17.16 18.19
C LEU A 292 5.56 17.93 19.37
N ALA A 293 6.26 17.26 20.28
CA ALA A 293 6.91 17.91 21.41
C ALA A 293 7.94 18.97 20.95
N SER A 294 8.76 18.63 19.94
CA SER A 294 9.70 19.58 19.35
C SER A 294 8.99 20.79 18.71
N ALA A 295 7.89 20.55 17.99
CA ALA A 295 7.10 21.58 17.33
C ALA A 295 6.42 22.53 18.34
N ILE A 296 5.88 22.00 19.44
CA ILE A 296 5.31 22.79 20.54
C ILE A 296 6.38 23.70 21.14
N ASN A 297 7.55 23.16 21.49
CA ASN A 297 8.64 23.96 22.06
C ASN A 297 9.06 25.11 21.14
N LYS A 298 9.21 24.84 19.84
CA LYS A 298 9.51 25.88 18.83
C LYS A 298 8.40 26.93 18.75
N THR A 299 7.14 26.52 18.85
CA THR A 299 5.99 27.41 18.74
C THR A 299 5.88 28.34 19.95
N ILE A 300 6.19 27.83 21.16
CA ILE A 300 6.22 28.63 22.40
C ILE A 300 7.41 29.59 22.42
N ALA A 301 8.61 29.14 22.03
CA ALA A 301 9.81 29.99 22.03
C ALA A 301 9.68 31.23 21.14
N ASN A 302 8.93 31.13 20.04
CA ASN A 302 8.65 32.25 19.13
C ASN A 302 7.52 33.19 19.62
N HIS A 303 7.05 33.02 20.86
CA HIS A 303 5.94 33.79 21.43
C HIS A 303 6.35 34.67 22.62
N GLY A 304 7.63 34.64 23.02
CA GLY A 304 8.23 35.59 23.99
C GLY A 304 8.97 36.69 23.27
#